data_AF-A0A853DK42-F1
#
_entry.id   AF-A0A853DK42-F1
#
_cell.length_a   1.000
_cell.length_b   1.000
_cell.length_c   1.000
_cell.angle_alpha   90.00
_cell.angle_beta   90.00
_cell.angle_gamma   90.00
#
_symmetry.space_group_name_H-M   'P 1'
#
loop_
_entity.id
_entity.type
_entity.pdbx_description
1 polymer ?
#
loop_
_entity_poly.entity_id
_entity_poly.type
_entity_poly.pdbx_seq_one_letter_code
_entity_poly.pdbx_strand_id
1 'polypeptide(L)' 'MPLLEDLTVYEDGDEYTVYDHTQLEDDELGRGRLLGTITVAADGTYEPSGIGAVFEYIPPASTIDEALEAFVGSA' A
#
# COMPACT_ATOMS: atom_id res chain seq x y z
N MET A 1 -13.07 -3.05 5.22
CA MET A 1 -11.93 -2.38 4.56
C MET A 1 -10.89 -2.17 5.64
N PRO A 2 -9.61 -2.39 5.36
CA PRO A 2 -8.53 -2.21 6.34
C PRO A 2 -8.35 -0.73 6.70
N LEU A 3 -7.87 -0.46 7.91
CA LEU A 3 -7.39 0.84 8.37
C LEU A 3 -5.88 0.95 8.11
N LEU A 4 -5.31 2.15 8.27
CA LEU A 4 -3.85 2.37 8.15
C LEU A 4 -3.05 1.49 9.13
N GLU A 5 -3.58 1.26 10.33
CA GLU A 5 -2.97 0.40 11.35
C GLU A 5 -2.99 -1.10 11.00
N ASP A 6 -3.88 -1.49 10.07
CA ASP A 6 -4.02 -2.87 9.60
C ASP A 6 -3.04 -3.22 8.47
N LEU A 7 -2.27 -2.23 8.00
CA LEU A 7 -1.34 -2.40 6.90
C LEU A 7 0.04 -2.85 7.40
N THR A 8 0.62 -3.80 6.67
CA THR A 8 2.04 -4.13 6.78
C THR A 8 2.75 -3.63 5.53
N VAL A 9 3.76 -2.78 5.72
CA VAL A 9 4.53 -2.17 4.64
C VAL A 9 5.95 -2.67 4.68
N TYR A 10 6.45 -3.15 3.54
CA TYR A 10 7.83 -3.56 3.36
C TYR A 10 8.52 -2.60 2.40
N GLU A 11 9.60 -1.96 2.86
CA GLU A 11 10.45 -1.12 2.02
C GLU A 11 11.55 -1.97 1.36
N ASP A 12 11.66 -1.89 0.04
CA ASP A 12 12.74 -2.44 -0.77
C ASP A 12 13.28 -1.33 -1.70
N GLY A 13 14.25 -0.56 -1.20
CA GLY A 13 14.85 0.54 -1.96
C GLY A 13 13.84 1.66 -2.25
N ASP A 14 13.44 1.79 -3.51
CA ASP A 14 12.50 2.80 -4.01
C ASP A 14 11.06 2.24 -4.13
N GLU A 15 10.79 1.04 -3.62
CA GLU A 15 9.47 0.41 -3.65
C GLU A 15 8.98 0.04 -2.24
N TYR A 16 7.71 0.32 -1.96
CA TYR A 16 7.02 -0.12 -0.76
C TYR A 16 5.94 -1.12 -1.13
N THR A 17 6.05 -2.36 -0.67
CA THR A 17 4.99 -3.35 -0.85
C THR A 17 4.01 -3.29 0.32
N VAL A 18 2.72 -3.21 0.02
CA VAL A 18 1.64 -3.01 1.01
C VAL A 18 0.77 -4.26 1.11
N TYR A 19 0.60 -4.76 2.32
CA TYR A 19 -0.21 -5.93 2.63
C TYR A 19 -1.26 -5.61 3.70
N ASP A 20 -2.42 -6.27 3.64
CA ASP A 20 -3.43 -6.27 4.69
C ASP A 20 -3.19 -7.45 5.63
N HIS A 21 -2.68 -7.18 6.84
CA HIS A 21 -2.37 -8.26 7.80
C HIS A 21 -3.61 -8.84 8.48
N THR A 22 -4.80 -8.23 8.29
CA THR A 22 -6.05 -8.75 8.87
C THR A 22 -6.56 -9.94 8.08
N GLN A 23 -6.24 -9.98 6.78
CA GLN A 23 -6.47 -11.09 5.89
C GLN A 23 -5.19 -11.93 5.83
N LEU A 24 -4.93 -12.73 6.86
CA LEU A 24 -3.85 -13.72 6.83
C LEU A 24 -4.13 -14.73 5.71
N GLU A 25 -3.46 -14.56 4.56
CA GLU A 25 -3.33 -15.62 3.57
C GLU A 25 -2.34 -16.67 4.12
N ASP A 26 -2.49 -17.92 3.70
CA ASP A 26 -1.62 -19.07 4.07
C ASP A 26 -0.21 -18.93 3.43
N ASP A 27 0.28 -17.70 3.31
CA ASP A 27 1.59 -17.38 2.78
C ASP A 27 2.66 -17.63 3.86
N GLU A 28 3.77 -18.25 3.45
CA GLU A 28 4.83 -18.73 4.36
C GLU A 28 5.43 -17.63 5.24
N LEU A 29 5.19 -16.35 4.90
CA LEU A 29 5.73 -15.19 5.59
C LEU A 29 4.71 -14.50 6.51
N GLY A 30 3.46 -14.97 6.55
CA GLY A 30 2.41 -14.41 7.41
C GLY A 30 2.11 -12.93 7.13
N ARG A 31 2.38 -12.46 5.92
CA ARG A 31 2.29 -11.04 5.51
C ARG A 31 0.86 -10.56 5.35
N GLY A 32 -0.07 -11.51 5.17
CA GLY A 32 -1.45 -11.23 4.83
C GLY A 32 -1.65 -11.03 3.32
N ARG A 33 -2.75 -10.37 2.95
CA ARG A 33 -3.15 -10.20 1.56
C ARG A 33 -2.40 -9.06 0.90
N LEU A 34 -1.76 -9.32 -0.24
CA LEU A 34 -1.14 -8.26 -1.05
C LEU A 34 -2.20 -7.27 -1.56
N LEU A 35 -2.04 -5.99 -1.19
CA LEU A 35 -2.88 -4.90 -1.69
C LEU A 35 -2.23 -4.23 -2.91
N GLY A 36 -0.91 -4.05 -2.88
CA GLY A 36 -0.20 -3.38 -3.96
C GLY A 36 1.20 -2.92 -3.58
N THR A 37 1.68 -1.93 -4.32
CA THR A 37 3.02 -1.37 -4.24
C THR A 37 2.95 0.15 -4.36
N ILE A 38 3.88 0.85 -3.73
CA ILE A 38 4.09 2.29 -3.88
C ILE A 38 5.51 2.49 -4.35
N THR A 39 5.70 3.13 -5.50
CA THR A 39 7.04 3.42 -6.04
C THR A 39 7.40 4.87 -5.75
N VAL A 40 8.65 5.12 -5.36
CA VAL A 40 9.20 6.48 -5.22
C VAL A 40 9.71 6.93 -6.58
N ALA A 41 9.04 7.93 -7.14
CA ALA A 41 9.45 8.55 -8.39
C ALA A 41 10.72 9.39 -8.21
N ALA A 42 11.41 9.67 -9.33
CA ALA A 42 12.65 10.44 -9.31
C ALA A 42 12.47 11.90 -8.83
N ASP A 43 11.25 12.45 -8.91
CA ASP A 43 10.89 13.75 -8.36
C ASP A 43 10.55 13.70 -6.85
N GLY A 44 10.59 12.52 -6.24
CA GLY A 44 10.33 12.29 -4.82
C GLY A 44 8.86 12.10 -4.45
N THR A 45 7.97 11.97 -5.44
CA THR A 45 6.57 11.62 -5.22
C THR A 45 6.40 10.11 -5.04
N TYR A 46 5.33 9.72 -4.36
CA TYR A 46 4.96 8.34 -4.09
C TYR A 46 3.83 7.94 -5.02
N GLU A 47 4.06 6.95 -5.88
CA GLU A 47 3.12 6.49 -6.91
C GLU A 47 2.52 5.13 -6.48
N PRO A 48 1.28 5.11 -5.96
CA PRO A 48 0.65 3.86 -5.54
C PRO A 48 0.09 3.11 -6.75
N SER A 49 0.19 1.79 -6.72
CA SER A 49 -0.36 0.89 -7.73
C SER A 49 -0.76 -0.45 -7.12
N GLY A 50 -1.87 -1.03 -7.54
CA GLY A 50 -2.27 -2.35 -7.04
C GLY A 50 -3.75 -2.67 -7.12
N ILE A 51 -4.06 -3.92 -6.81
CA ILE A 51 -5.42 -4.50 -6.84
C ILE A 51 -6.24 -4.18 -5.58
N GLY A 52 -5.59 -3.78 -4.50
CA GLY A 52 -6.19 -3.36 -3.24
C GLY A 52 -6.49 -1.86 -3.17
N ALA A 53 -6.21 -1.11 -4.24
CA ALA A 53 -6.53 0.29 -4.32
C ALA A 53 -8.05 0.52 -4.32
N VAL A 54 -8.51 1.48 -3.52
CA VAL A 54 -9.92 1.85 -3.44
C VAL A 54 -10.37 2.62 -4.68
N PHE A 55 -9.45 3.35 -5.30
CA PHE A 55 -9.72 4.22 -6.44
C PHE A 55 -9.19 3.62 -7.74
N GLU A 56 -9.97 3.75 -8.82
CA GLU A 56 -9.54 3.34 -10.18
C GLU A 56 -8.36 4.18 -10.68
N TYR A 57 -8.29 5.44 -10.25
CA TYR A 57 -7.16 6.32 -10.45
C TYR A 57 -6.62 6.77 -9.09
N ILE A 58 -5.34 6.51 -8.86
CA ILE A 58 -4.65 6.93 -7.65
C ILE A 58 -3.71 8.08 -8.01
N PRO A 59 -3.90 9.29 -7.45
CA PRO A 59 -2.98 10.37 -7.68
C PRO A 59 -1.62 10.09 -7.00
N PRO A 60 -0.51 10.59 -7.57
CA PRO A 60 0.77 10.57 -6.88
C PRO A 60 0.66 11.41 -5.58
N ALA A 61 1.27 10.89 -4.52
CA ALA A 61 1.25 11.47 -3.19
C ALA A 61 2.58 12.17 -2.87
N SER A 62 2.54 13.15 -1.96
CA SER A 62 3.75 13.85 -1.50
C SER A 62 4.42 13.14 -0.32
N THR A 63 3.69 12.24 0.35
CA THR A 63 4.16 11.46 1.50
C THR A 63 3.72 10.00 1.40
N ILE A 64 4.41 9.12 2.13
CA ILE A 64 4.05 7.69 2.19
C ILE A 64 2.68 7.47 2.84
N ASP A 65 2.32 8.26 3.86
CA ASP A 65 1.01 8.18 4.51
C ASP A 65 -0.12 8.47 3.51
N GLU A 66 -0.01 9.56 2.75
CA GLU A 66 -0.97 9.91 1.68
C GLU A 66 -1.04 8.83 0.58
N ALA A 67 0.08 8.18 0.27
CA ALA A 67 0.12 7.07 -0.67
C ALA A 67 -0.60 5.83 -0.13
N LEU A 68 -0.47 5.55 1.18
CA LEU A 68 -1.12 4.43 1.85
C LEU A 68 -2.64 4.62 1.94
N GLU A 69 -3.12 5.88 2.00
CA GLU A 69 -4.55 6.21 1.94
C GLU A 69 -5.25 5.64 0.69
N ALA A 70 -4.50 5.39 -0.40
CA ALA A 70 -5.06 4.79 -1.60
C ALA A 70 -5.52 3.33 -1.42
N PHE A 71 -4.98 2.63 -0.42
CA PHE A 71 -5.27 1.21 -0.13
C PHE A 71 -6.23 1.02 1.04
N VAL A 72 -6.61 2.11 1.73
CA VAL A 72 -7.57 2.09 2.84
C VAL A 72 -8.80 2.90 2.46
N GLY A 73 -9.97 2.47 2.92
CA GLY A 73 -11.18 3.26 2.74
C GLY A 73 -11.15 4.44 3.72
N SER A 74 -11.12 5.68 3.24
CA SER A 74 -11.42 6.85 4.07
C SER A 74 -12.75 6.59 4.77
N ALA A 75 -12.72 6.52 6.11
CA ALA A 75 -13.92 6.61 6.92
C ALA A 75 -14.57 8.01 6.79
#